data_AF-A0A1B7P7P3-F1
#
_entry.id   AF-A0A1B7P7P3-F1
#
_cell.length_a   1.000
_cell.length_b   1.000
_cell.length_c   1.000
_cell.angle_alpha   90.00
_cell.angle_beta   90.00
_cell.angle_gamma   90.00
#
_symmetry.space_group_name_H-M   'P 1'
#
loop_
_entity.id
_entity.type
_entity.pdbx_description
1 polymer ?
#
loop_
_entity_poly.entity_id
_entity_poly.type
_entity_poly.pdbx_seq_one_letter_code
_entity_poly.pdbx_strand_id
1 'polypeptide(L)'
;MGLGASLEPLVVVTLLLGGTWINRSSDLSPLYAWNTTRSSSVKCADFSDKTVDSIDDELPTITGADNGSASGPSYRSLPPSLTIDQEHPRRARQIGLLSWKREVMTPNTAVFRNRCFSRLLRRFPFLVECWYWTLVYWTYQLARAFTAATLKDATVHIARKHSLQLIKLEESLQIFWEVQIQDYFLHHPILMTWNNRLYSFIHIPGTIAYLVWLYYYTTTTNRHDDRSFIKENGYPSCSYARHPALYQARRRTLALCNLLAFVMFTFWPCMPPRLLSDTSVNGSVGELSRSYGFVDTVRGVNGASSVWTQNRFCNQYAAMPSLHFGYSLMIGITIMTIPLSSQQHRSGSLLSHLNFSLFGLASKIDRPSWQRITCISLGVTYPFMILIAIIATANHFILDALAGAIICAFGWWGNSVLLNLLPLEDYLFWILKTHKPEQGSVHLRPLFVYGDSDEEHAMML
;
A
#
# COMPACT_ATOMS: atom_id res chain seq x y z
N MET A 1 -9.65 -0.89 -35.57
CA MET A 1 -8.84 -1.22 -34.38
C MET A 1 -8.25 0.07 -33.85
N GLY A 2 -8.81 0.60 -32.76
CA GLY A 2 -8.53 1.96 -32.30
C GLY A 2 -7.20 2.08 -31.55
N LEU A 3 -6.56 3.24 -31.68
CA LEU A 3 -5.33 3.66 -30.99
C LEU A 3 -5.29 3.32 -29.48
N GLY A 4 -6.45 3.19 -28.82
CA GLY A 4 -6.57 2.78 -27.41
C GLY A 4 -5.95 1.42 -27.10
N ALA A 5 -5.85 0.51 -28.08
CA ALA A 5 -5.35 -0.84 -27.85
C ALA A 5 -3.82 -0.93 -27.58
N SER A 6 -3.06 0.04 -28.07
CA SER A 6 -1.62 0.14 -27.83
C SER A 6 -1.27 1.17 -26.74
N LEU A 7 -2.13 2.18 -26.56
CA LEU A 7 -1.90 3.27 -25.61
C LEU A 7 -1.93 2.83 -24.15
N GLU A 8 -2.84 1.92 -23.76
CA GLU A 8 -2.99 1.53 -22.36
C GLU A 8 -1.77 0.77 -21.78
N PRO A 9 -1.26 -0.30 -22.42
CA PRO A 9 -0.03 -0.95 -21.94
C PRO A 9 1.16 0.01 -21.95
N LEU A 10 1.26 0.90 -22.95
CA LEU A 10 2.32 1.91 -23.03
C LEU A 10 2.27 2.88 -21.85
N VAL A 11 1.08 3.36 -21.47
CA VAL A 11 0.89 4.25 -20.31
C VAL A 11 1.32 3.54 -19.03
N VAL A 12 0.92 2.28 -18.83
CA VAL A 12 1.32 1.49 -17.66
C VAL A 12 2.84 1.33 -17.59
N VAL A 13 3.48 0.92 -18.70
CA VAL A 13 4.94 0.77 -18.77
C VAL A 13 5.63 2.10 -18.51
N THR A 14 5.11 3.20 -19.07
CA THR A 14 5.65 4.55 -18.86
C THR A 14 5.52 4.98 -17.40
N LEU A 15 4.39 4.70 -16.74
CA LEU A 15 4.19 5.00 -15.32
C LEU A 15 5.11 4.17 -14.43
N LEU A 16 5.32 2.88 -14.74
CA LEU A 16 6.22 2.02 -13.97
C LEU A 16 7.68 2.44 -14.16
N LEU A 17 8.13 2.63 -15.40
CA LEU A 17 9.49 3.09 -15.70
C LEU A 17 9.74 4.50 -15.14
N GLY A 18 8.81 5.43 -15.38
CA GLY A 18 8.85 6.78 -14.81
C GLY A 18 8.87 6.75 -13.28
N GLY A 19 8.04 5.90 -12.67
CA GLY A 19 8.00 5.69 -11.22
C GLY A 19 9.31 5.14 -10.67
N THR A 20 9.94 4.18 -11.35
CA THR A 20 11.27 3.68 -10.95
C THR A 20 12.34 4.76 -11.06
N TRP A 21 12.27 5.61 -12.09
CA TRP A 21 13.23 6.68 -12.30
C TRP A 21 13.08 7.82 -11.29
N ILE A 22 11.85 8.27 -11.03
CA ILE A 22 11.55 9.32 -10.04
C ILE A 22 11.96 8.86 -8.64
N ASN A 23 11.72 7.59 -8.31
CA ASN A 23 12.04 7.01 -6.99
C ASN A 23 13.45 6.41 -6.90
N ARG A 24 14.36 6.80 -7.79
CA ARG A 24 15.73 6.29 -7.79
C ARG A 24 16.53 6.84 -6.60
N SER A 25 17.46 6.03 -6.11
CA SER A 25 18.42 6.43 -5.09
C SER A 25 19.55 7.23 -5.73
N SER A 26 19.46 8.57 -5.79
CA SER A 26 20.43 9.44 -6.49
C SER A 26 21.85 9.35 -5.94
N ASP A 27 22.03 9.02 -4.66
CA ASP A 27 23.34 8.90 -4.03
C ASP A 27 23.68 7.46 -3.64
N LEU A 28 24.49 6.80 -4.47
CA LEU A 28 25.55 5.97 -3.90
C LEU A 28 26.74 6.91 -3.76
N SER A 29 26.95 7.49 -2.57
CA SER A 29 28.23 8.14 -2.31
C SER A 29 29.35 7.11 -2.57
N PRO A 30 30.39 7.43 -3.38
CA PRO A 30 31.51 6.53 -3.67
C PRO A 30 32.29 6.10 -2.40
N LEU A 31 32.06 6.79 -1.28
CA LEU A 31 32.70 6.56 0.01
C LEU A 31 32.42 5.17 0.61
N TYR A 32 31.40 4.44 0.13
CA TYR A 32 31.20 3.04 0.53
C TYR A 32 31.76 2.02 -0.48
N ALA A 33 32.16 2.46 -1.68
CA ALA A 33 32.67 1.59 -2.74
C ALA A 33 34.20 1.53 -2.79
N TRP A 34 34.91 2.52 -2.22
CA TRP A 34 36.37 2.59 -2.32
C TRP A 34 37.13 1.88 -1.19
N ASN A 35 36.52 1.69 -0.02
CA ASN A 35 37.23 1.08 1.12
C ASN A 35 37.18 -0.46 1.19
N THR A 36 36.47 -1.12 0.28
CA THR A 36 36.38 -2.60 0.25
C THR A 36 37.34 -3.26 -0.74
N THR A 37 38.06 -2.48 -1.55
CA THR A 37 38.98 -3.00 -2.59
C THR A 37 40.45 -3.01 -2.16
N ARG A 38 40.76 -2.63 -0.91
CA ARG A 38 42.12 -2.70 -0.35
C ARG A 38 42.26 -3.81 0.70
N SER A 39 41.69 -4.98 0.42
CA SER A 39 42.17 -6.23 1.01
C SER A 39 43.13 -6.87 0.02
N SER A 40 44.38 -6.41 0.03
CA SER A 40 45.48 -7.10 -0.64
C SER A 40 46.68 -7.13 0.29
N SER A 41 46.99 -8.33 0.78
CA SER A 41 48.30 -8.74 1.27
C SER A 41 48.83 -8.04 2.53
N VAL A 42 48.42 -8.52 3.71
CA VAL A 42 49.40 -8.65 4.80
C VAL A 42 49.75 -10.12 4.87
N LYS A 43 50.97 -10.43 4.42
CA LYS A 43 51.58 -11.76 4.48
C LYS A 43 51.60 -12.23 5.93
N CYS A 44 51.14 -13.45 6.13
CA CYS A 44 51.53 -14.25 7.28
C CYS A 44 53.03 -14.48 7.16
N ALA A 45 53.81 -13.98 8.10
CA ALA A 45 55.22 -14.32 8.26
C ALA A 45 55.41 -14.77 9.70
N ASP A 46 55.76 -16.05 9.84
CA ASP A 46 56.36 -16.68 11.00
C ASP A 46 57.45 -15.78 11.63
N PHE A 47 57.53 -15.74 12.97
CA PHE A 47 58.64 -16.37 13.68
C PHE A 47 58.53 -16.24 15.21
N SER A 48 58.58 -17.41 15.86
CA SER A 48 59.31 -17.73 17.10
C SER A 48 59.05 -16.95 18.37
N ASP A 49 58.29 -17.62 19.24
CA ASP A 49 58.64 -17.98 20.61
C ASP A 49 60.12 -17.77 21.01
N LYS A 50 60.35 -17.05 22.12
CA LYS A 50 61.42 -17.26 23.11
C LYS A 50 61.38 -16.20 24.22
N THR A 51 61.07 -16.68 25.45
CA THR A 51 61.76 -16.45 26.74
C THR A 51 61.84 -15.01 27.30
N VAL A 52 61.79 -14.68 28.61
CA VAL A 52 61.75 -15.34 29.94
C VAL A 52 61.74 -14.18 30.97
N ASP A 53 61.15 -14.41 32.16
CA ASP A 53 61.32 -13.72 33.48
C ASP A 53 60.97 -12.22 33.63
N SER A 54 60.04 -11.77 34.49
CA SER A 54 59.86 -11.83 35.96
C SER A 54 60.63 -10.76 36.76
N ILE A 55 59.94 -10.21 37.78
CA ILE A 55 60.41 -9.54 39.03
C ILE A 55 60.10 -8.02 39.19
N ASP A 56 59.10 -7.81 40.06
CA ASP A 56 58.98 -6.94 41.26
C ASP A 56 58.92 -5.39 41.26
N ASP A 57 58.03 -4.96 42.19
CA ASP A 57 57.91 -3.71 42.96
C ASP A 57 57.52 -2.44 42.17
N GLU A 58 56.61 -1.55 42.62
CA GLU A 58 56.46 -0.98 43.95
C GLU A 58 55.14 -0.17 44.01
N LEU A 59 54.42 -0.18 45.13
CA LEU A 59 53.29 0.71 45.45
C LEU A 59 53.84 1.93 46.22
N PRO A 60 53.26 3.13 46.06
CA PRO A 60 52.79 3.78 47.28
C PRO A 60 51.41 4.44 47.15
N THR A 61 50.65 4.19 48.21
CA THR A 61 49.40 4.82 48.61
C THR A 61 49.62 6.28 49.00
N ILE A 62 48.86 7.23 48.46
CA ILE A 62 48.51 8.48 49.15
C ILE A 62 47.00 8.72 49.05
N THR A 63 46.43 8.88 50.24
CA THR A 63 45.05 9.16 50.61
C THR A 63 44.60 10.57 50.23
N GLY A 64 43.35 10.71 49.80
CA GLY A 64 42.64 11.99 49.73
C GLY A 64 41.17 11.76 49.42
N ALA A 65 40.32 11.92 50.44
CA ALA A 65 38.88 11.74 50.41
C ALA A 65 38.19 12.76 49.49
N ASP A 66 37.14 12.34 48.76
CA ASP A 66 35.78 12.85 49.01
C ASP A 66 34.73 12.28 48.04
N ASN A 67 33.58 11.96 48.65
CA ASN A 67 32.22 11.94 48.13
C ASN A 67 31.79 10.85 47.12
N GLY A 68 30.98 9.94 47.65
CA GLY A 68 30.28 8.91 46.89
C GLY A 68 29.12 9.44 46.03
N SER A 69 28.93 8.78 44.89
CA SER A 69 27.62 8.27 44.49
C SER A 69 27.84 7.10 43.55
N ALA A 70 27.16 5.99 43.82
CA ALA A 70 27.17 4.80 42.99
C ALA A 70 26.55 5.13 41.63
N SER A 71 27.38 5.18 40.58
CA SER A 71 26.92 5.24 39.20
C SER A 71 26.86 3.81 38.65
N GLY A 72 25.64 3.33 38.41
CA GLY A 72 25.36 2.06 37.77
C GLY A 72 25.93 1.99 36.34
N PRO A 73 25.95 0.80 35.72
CA PRO A 73 26.55 0.62 34.40
C PRO A 73 25.77 1.43 33.36
N SER A 74 26.38 2.54 32.92
CA SER A 74 25.94 3.32 31.78
C SER A 74 25.91 2.42 30.54
N TYR A 75 24.71 2.00 30.14
CA TYR A 75 24.47 1.38 28.84
C TYR A 75 24.77 2.41 27.75
N ARG A 76 26.03 2.40 27.29
CA ARG A 76 26.50 3.20 26.17
C ARG A 76 25.76 2.74 24.92
N SER A 77 24.88 3.61 24.43
CA SER A 77 24.18 3.50 23.15
C SER A 77 25.20 3.25 22.03
N LEU A 78 25.12 2.08 21.40
CA LEU A 78 25.95 1.74 20.25
C LEU A 78 25.59 2.61 19.03
N PRO A 79 26.57 3.18 18.31
CA PRO A 79 26.34 3.98 17.10
C PRO A 79 25.81 3.11 15.93
N PRO A 80 25.18 3.71 14.89
CA PRO A 80 24.43 3.00 13.84
C PRO A 80 25.31 2.34 12.76
N SER A 81 26.52 1.94 13.12
CA SER A 81 27.48 1.25 12.26
C SER A 81 27.88 -0.06 12.89
N LEU A 82 26.94 -1.01 12.98
CA LEU A 82 27.31 -2.41 13.16
C LEU A 82 28.08 -2.85 11.91
N THR A 83 29.32 -3.28 12.14
CA THR A 83 30.22 -3.83 11.14
C THR A 83 29.58 -5.04 10.47
N ILE A 84 29.83 -5.20 9.17
CA ILE A 84 29.31 -6.27 8.30
C ILE A 84 29.57 -7.68 8.88
N ASP A 85 30.51 -7.80 9.81
CA ASP A 85 30.92 -9.04 10.46
C ASP A 85 30.08 -9.43 11.70
N GLN A 86 29.09 -8.63 12.12
CA GLN A 86 28.25 -8.91 13.30
C GLN A 86 26.74 -9.07 13.02
N GLU A 87 26.31 -9.09 11.75
CA GLU A 87 24.90 -9.39 11.45
C GLU A 87 24.64 -10.90 11.60
N HIS A 88 23.78 -11.29 12.57
CA HIS A 88 23.43 -12.70 12.77
C HIS A 88 22.90 -13.35 11.48
N PRO A 89 23.27 -14.61 11.20
CA PRO A 89 22.91 -15.31 9.96
C PRO A 89 21.41 -15.60 9.85
N ARG A 90 20.69 -15.49 10.96
CA ARG A 90 19.24 -15.65 11.03
C ARG A 90 18.60 -14.40 11.60
N ARG A 91 17.46 -14.02 11.03
CA ARG A 91 16.61 -12.92 11.48
C ARG A 91 15.36 -13.49 12.16
N ALA A 92 14.91 -12.85 13.23
CA ALA A 92 13.64 -13.21 13.84
C ALA A 92 12.46 -12.55 13.12
N ARG A 93 11.41 -13.32 12.85
CA ARG A 93 10.14 -12.87 12.29
C ARG A 93 9.01 -13.29 13.21
N GLN A 94 8.11 -12.35 13.51
CA GLN A 94 6.87 -12.68 14.24
C GLN A 94 5.80 -13.09 13.24
N ILE A 95 5.23 -14.28 13.44
CA ILE A 95 4.01 -14.74 12.78
C ILE A 95 2.88 -14.75 13.81
N GLY A 96 1.68 -14.43 13.40
CA GLY A 96 0.54 -14.46 14.30
C GLY A 96 -0.81 -14.38 13.59
N LEU A 97 -1.80 -14.97 14.21
CA LEU A 97 -3.19 -14.92 13.79
C LEU A 97 -4.07 -14.66 15.01
N LEU A 98 -4.85 -13.58 14.98
CA LEU A 98 -5.59 -13.07 16.14
C LEU A 98 -4.67 -12.96 17.38
N SER A 99 -4.95 -13.73 18.44
CA SER A 99 -4.27 -13.69 19.73
C SER A 99 -3.01 -14.57 19.75
N TRP A 100 -2.84 -15.47 18.79
CA TRP A 100 -1.68 -16.34 18.72
C TRP A 100 -0.52 -15.62 18.04
N LYS A 101 0.64 -15.60 18.71
CA LYS A 101 1.88 -15.04 18.18
C LYS A 101 3.02 -16.02 18.43
N ARG A 102 3.85 -16.23 17.42
CA ARG A 102 5.05 -17.07 17.49
C ARG A 102 6.20 -16.40 16.76
N GLU A 103 7.39 -16.50 17.34
CA GLU A 103 8.61 -16.05 16.69
C GLU A 103 9.24 -17.20 15.92
N VAL A 104 9.62 -16.93 14.67
CA VAL A 104 10.25 -17.89 13.75
C VAL A 104 11.54 -17.27 13.24
N MET A 105 12.61 -18.06 13.27
CA MET A 105 13.91 -17.64 12.74
C MET A 105 13.98 -17.95 11.24
N THR A 106 14.35 -16.94 10.45
CA THR A 106 14.43 -16.99 8.98
C THR A 106 15.85 -16.61 8.54
N PRO A 107 16.29 -17.00 7.33
CA PRO A 107 17.62 -16.66 6.86
C PRO A 107 17.78 -15.14 6.66
N ASN A 108 18.92 -14.59 7.09
CA ASN A 108 19.23 -13.17 6.89
C ASN A 108 19.89 -12.94 5.52
N THR A 109 19.18 -12.27 4.61
CA THR A 109 19.63 -12.05 3.22
C THR A 109 20.73 -10.99 3.07
N ALA A 110 21.14 -10.34 4.15
CA ALA A 110 22.15 -9.27 4.11
C ALA A 110 23.51 -9.72 3.57
N VAL A 111 23.84 -11.02 3.64
CA VAL A 111 25.03 -11.62 3.00
C VAL A 111 25.07 -11.33 1.49
N PHE A 112 23.91 -11.20 0.83
CA PHE A 112 23.81 -10.95 -0.61
C PHE A 112 23.76 -9.45 -0.99
N ARG A 113 23.95 -8.55 -0.02
CA ARG A 113 23.85 -7.09 -0.19
C ARG A 113 24.74 -6.55 -1.30
N ASN A 114 25.90 -7.16 -1.54
CA ASN A 114 26.90 -6.71 -2.51
C ASN A 114 26.77 -7.29 -3.93
N ARG A 115 25.79 -8.15 -4.19
CA ARG A 115 25.56 -8.71 -5.53
C ARG A 115 24.98 -7.70 -6.51
N CYS A 116 25.18 -7.91 -7.81
CA CYS A 116 24.75 -7.00 -8.88
C CYS A 116 23.25 -6.66 -8.80
N PHE A 117 22.39 -7.67 -8.65
CA PHE A 117 20.95 -7.46 -8.56
C PHE A 117 20.55 -6.72 -7.27
N SER A 118 21.18 -7.01 -6.13
CA SER A 118 20.96 -6.28 -4.89
C SER A 118 21.39 -4.81 -4.99
N ARG A 119 22.44 -4.51 -5.77
CA ARG A 119 22.85 -3.12 -6.08
C ARG A 119 21.83 -2.44 -6.98
N LEU A 120 21.28 -3.14 -7.97
CA LEU A 120 20.20 -2.62 -8.83
C LEU A 120 18.96 -2.26 -8.00
N LEU A 121 18.49 -3.16 -7.13
CA LEU A 121 17.34 -2.90 -6.25
C LEU A 121 17.62 -1.76 -5.28
N ARG A 122 18.87 -1.60 -4.80
CA ARG A 122 19.24 -0.45 -3.96
C ARG A 122 19.18 0.88 -4.74
N ARG A 123 19.58 0.87 -6.02
CA ARG A 123 19.52 2.04 -6.89
C ARG A 123 18.07 2.37 -7.29
N PHE A 124 17.24 1.35 -7.49
CA PHE A 124 15.85 1.48 -7.89
C PHE A 124 14.92 0.68 -6.95
N PRO A 125 14.68 1.17 -5.72
CA PRO A 125 13.95 0.42 -4.70
C PRO A 125 12.47 0.19 -5.08
N PHE A 126 11.89 1.06 -5.91
CA PHE A 126 10.53 0.88 -6.43
C PHE A 126 10.37 -0.36 -7.32
N LEU A 127 11.46 -0.95 -7.87
CA LEU A 127 11.38 -2.20 -8.62
C LEU A 127 10.84 -3.36 -7.78
N VAL A 128 11.10 -3.34 -6.47
CA VAL A 128 10.54 -4.33 -5.55
C VAL A 128 9.01 -4.21 -5.53
N GLU A 129 8.48 -2.99 -5.58
CA GLU A 129 7.04 -2.76 -5.61
C GLU A 129 6.40 -3.11 -6.95
N CYS A 130 7.10 -2.90 -8.06
CA CYS A 130 6.71 -3.45 -9.35
C CYS A 130 6.58 -4.97 -9.28
N TRP A 131 7.54 -5.66 -8.65
CA TRP A 131 7.48 -7.11 -8.47
C TRP A 131 6.27 -7.56 -7.65
N TYR A 132 5.97 -6.87 -6.54
CA TYR A 132 4.79 -7.19 -5.74
C TYR A 132 3.48 -6.95 -6.51
N TRP A 133 3.40 -5.88 -7.30
CA TRP A 133 2.26 -5.65 -8.19
C TRP A 133 2.12 -6.77 -9.22
N THR A 134 3.23 -7.18 -9.85
CA THR A 134 3.27 -8.32 -10.79
C THR A 134 2.85 -9.63 -10.12
N LEU A 135 3.27 -9.89 -8.88
CA LEU A 135 2.86 -11.07 -8.11
C LEU A 135 1.34 -11.07 -7.86
N VAL A 136 0.78 -9.94 -7.40
CA VAL A 136 -0.67 -9.80 -7.18
C VAL A 136 -1.44 -9.96 -8.49
N TYR A 137 -0.94 -9.38 -9.58
CA TYR A 137 -1.53 -9.53 -10.91
C TYR A 137 -1.52 -10.99 -11.39
N TRP A 138 -0.40 -11.70 -11.29
CA TRP A 138 -0.30 -13.09 -11.74
C TRP A 138 -1.11 -14.04 -10.89
N THR A 139 -1.10 -13.88 -9.56
CA THR A 139 -1.95 -14.69 -8.67
C THR A 139 -3.43 -14.52 -9.02
N TYR A 140 -3.87 -13.28 -9.26
CA TYR A 140 -5.22 -13.00 -9.76
C TYR A 140 -5.48 -13.64 -11.13
N GLN A 141 -4.58 -13.50 -12.10
CA GLN A 141 -4.76 -14.08 -13.43
C GLN A 141 -4.79 -15.61 -13.41
N LEU A 142 -3.97 -16.26 -12.58
CA LEU A 142 -3.99 -17.72 -12.40
C LEU A 142 -5.29 -18.18 -11.75
N ALA A 143 -5.71 -17.48 -10.69
CA ALA A 143 -6.96 -17.76 -9.99
C ALA A 143 -8.14 -17.67 -10.97
N ARG A 144 -8.15 -16.66 -11.84
CA ARG A 144 -9.14 -16.51 -12.90
C ARG A 144 -9.07 -17.57 -13.99
N ALA A 145 -7.87 -17.93 -14.44
CA ALA A 145 -7.71 -18.98 -15.44
C ALA A 145 -8.25 -20.30 -14.91
N PHE A 146 -8.00 -20.61 -13.63
CA PHE A 146 -8.58 -21.75 -12.94
C PHE A 146 -10.11 -21.66 -12.91
N THR A 147 -10.68 -20.54 -12.47
CA THR A 147 -12.14 -20.37 -12.43
C THR A 147 -12.76 -20.47 -13.83
N ALA A 148 -12.19 -19.81 -14.84
CA ALA A 148 -12.66 -19.88 -16.23
C ALA A 148 -12.62 -21.31 -16.81
N ALA A 149 -11.59 -22.10 -16.48
CA ALA A 149 -11.52 -23.50 -16.89
C ALA A 149 -12.57 -24.38 -16.19
N THR A 150 -12.99 -24.01 -14.97
CA THR A 150 -14.04 -24.73 -14.22
C THR A 150 -15.47 -24.24 -14.50
N LEU A 151 -15.64 -23.01 -15.01
CA LEU A 151 -16.94 -22.42 -15.32
C LEU A 151 -17.53 -23.06 -16.59
N LYS A 152 -18.62 -23.80 -16.42
CA LYS A 152 -19.49 -24.29 -17.51
C LYS A 152 -20.70 -23.37 -17.68
N ASP A 153 -21.49 -23.55 -18.74
CA ASP A 153 -22.72 -22.78 -19.01
C ASP A 153 -23.66 -22.68 -17.79
N ALA A 154 -23.68 -23.71 -16.95
CA ALA A 154 -24.43 -23.74 -15.69
C ALA A 154 -24.10 -22.55 -14.75
N THR A 155 -22.85 -22.08 -14.71
CA THR A 155 -22.46 -20.97 -13.84
C THR A 155 -23.01 -19.64 -14.32
N VAL A 156 -23.22 -19.45 -15.62
CA VAL A 156 -23.82 -18.22 -16.17
C VAL A 156 -25.28 -18.10 -15.73
N HIS A 157 -26.02 -19.22 -15.73
CA HIS A 157 -27.40 -19.25 -15.23
C HIS A 157 -27.47 -18.94 -13.73
N ILE A 158 -26.55 -19.49 -12.93
CA ILE A 158 -26.45 -19.19 -11.49
C ILE A 158 -26.16 -17.71 -11.26
N ALA A 159 -25.17 -17.15 -11.98
CA ALA A 159 -24.80 -15.74 -11.85
C ALA A 159 -25.95 -14.78 -12.20
N ARG A 160 -26.75 -15.13 -13.22
CA ARG A 160 -27.97 -14.39 -13.58
C ARG A 160 -29.05 -14.50 -12.51
N LYS A 161 -29.23 -15.67 -11.91
CA LYS A 161 -30.16 -15.85 -10.80
C LYS A 161 -29.76 -14.98 -9.60
N HIS A 162 -28.47 -14.94 -9.27
CA HIS A 162 -27.95 -14.09 -8.20
C HIS A 162 -28.15 -12.60 -8.47
N SER A 163 -27.96 -12.14 -9.71
CA SER A 163 -28.23 -10.73 -10.05
C SER A 163 -29.72 -10.39 -9.93
N LEU A 164 -30.63 -11.28 -10.34
CA LEU A 164 -32.07 -11.07 -10.14
C LEU A 164 -32.47 -11.07 -8.66
N GLN A 165 -31.81 -11.89 -7.83
CA GLN A 165 -32.00 -11.84 -6.37
C GLN A 165 -31.50 -10.52 -5.78
N LEU A 166 -30.38 -10.00 -6.31
CA LEU A 166 -29.82 -8.72 -5.89
C LEU A 166 -30.76 -7.56 -6.22
N ILE A 167 -31.32 -7.54 -7.44
CA ILE A 167 -32.31 -6.53 -7.84
C ILE A 167 -33.52 -6.54 -6.90
N LYS A 168 -34.07 -7.72 -6.60
CA LYS A 168 -35.19 -7.84 -5.66
C LYS A 168 -34.84 -7.32 -4.26
N LEU A 169 -33.60 -7.53 -3.83
CA LEU A 169 -33.10 -6.99 -2.56
C LEU A 169 -33.01 -5.46 -2.63
N GLU A 170 -32.47 -4.89 -3.70
CA GLU A 170 -32.39 -3.44 -3.90
C GLU A 170 -33.77 -2.77 -3.98
N GLU A 171 -34.72 -3.41 -4.66
CA GLU A 171 -36.13 -3.00 -4.71
C GLU A 171 -36.74 -3.00 -3.30
N SER A 172 -36.51 -4.06 -2.51
CA SER A 172 -37.01 -4.15 -1.13
C SER A 172 -36.40 -3.09 -0.20
N LEU A 173 -35.17 -2.68 -0.48
CA LEU A 173 -34.46 -1.62 0.24
C LEU A 173 -34.76 -0.21 -0.33
N GLN A 174 -35.55 -0.13 -1.40
CA GLN A 174 -35.88 1.11 -2.12
C GLN A 174 -34.67 1.88 -2.67
N ILE A 175 -33.56 1.18 -2.93
CA ILE A 175 -32.31 1.75 -3.46
C ILE A 175 -32.07 1.37 -4.93
N PHE A 176 -33.02 0.70 -5.58
CA PHE A 176 -32.93 0.32 -7.00
C PHE A 176 -33.09 1.55 -7.91
N TRP A 177 -32.01 2.32 -8.05
CA TRP A 177 -31.95 3.59 -8.79
C TRP A 177 -31.06 3.48 -10.05
N GLU A 178 -30.46 2.33 -10.29
CA GLU A 178 -29.47 2.10 -11.34
C GLU A 178 -30.02 2.40 -12.72
N VAL A 179 -31.27 2.00 -12.97
CA VAL A 179 -31.94 2.21 -14.27
C VAL A 179 -32.14 3.70 -14.53
N GLN A 180 -32.62 4.45 -13.54
CA GLN A 180 -32.86 5.89 -13.65
C GLN A 180 -31.55 6.67 -13.81
N ILE A 181 -30.51 6.27 -13.06
CA ILE A 181 -29.17 6.85 -13.20
C ILE A 181 -28.62 6.57 -14.60
N GLN A 182 -28.68 5.32 -15.08
CA GLN A 182 -28.21 4.98 -16.41
C GLN A 182 -28.98 5.75 -17.49
N ASP A 183 -30.30 5.81 -17.41
CA ASP A 183 -31.15 6.53 -18.35
C ASP A 183 -30.77 8.01 -18.45
N TYR A 184 -30.53 8.68 -17.32
CA TYR A 184 -30.02 10.05 -17.30
C TYR A 184 -28.72 10.21 -18.11
N PHE A 185 -27.75 9.31 -17.93
CA PHE A 185 -26.49 9.38 -18.69
C PHE A 185 -26.66 9.02 -20.16
N LEU A 186 -27.60 8.13 -20.51
CA LEU A 186 -27.91 7.80 -21.90
C LEU A 186 -28.44 9.01 -22.67
N HIS A 187 -29.22 9.88 -22.02
CA HIS A 187 -29.68 11.16 -22.57
C HIS A 187 -28.56 12.22 -22.71
N HIS A 188 -27.39 11.99 -22.11
CA HIS A 188 -26.25 12.90 -22.13
C HIS A 188 -25.00 12.23 -22.73
N PRO A 189 -24.88 12.13 -24.08
CA PRO A 189 -23.82 11.38 -24.75
C PRO A 189 -22.39 11.80 -24.37
N ILE A 190 -22.17 13.09 -24.10
CA ILE A 190 -20.87 13.62 -23.66
C ILE A 190 -20.51 13.05 -22.28
N LEU A 191 -21.45 13.09 -21.33
CA LEU A 191 -21.23 12.56 -19.98
C LEU A 191 -21.05 11.05 -20.01
N MET A 192 -21.84 10.32 -20.80
CA MET A 192 -21.67 8.87 -20.99
C MET A 192 -20.30 8.54 -21.58
N THR A 193 -19.81 9.29 -22.56
CA THR A 193 -18.47 9.10 -23.13
C THR A 193 -17.38 9.29 -22.09
N TRP A 194 -17.50 10.31 -21.24
CA TRP A 194 -16.56 10.53 -20.14
C TRP A 194 -16.62 9.44 -19.07
N ASN A 195 -17.82 8.97 -18.69
CA ASN A 195 -17.97 7.86 -17.75
C ASN A 195 -17.38 6.56 -18.29
N ASN A 196 -17.62 6.25 -19.58
CA ASN A 196 -17.02 5.11 -20.25
C ASN A 196 -15.48 5.18 -20.23
N ARG A 197 -14.90 6.37 -20.48
CA ARG A 197 -13.45 6.57 -20.41
C ARG A 197 -12.92 6.48 -18.97
N LEU A 198 -13.63 7.09 -18.01
CA LEU A 198 -13.26 7.08 -16.60
C LEU A 198 -13.24 5.64 -16.06
N TYR A 199 -14.26 4.85 -16.39
CA TYR A 199 -14.35 3.45 -16.03
C TYR A 199 -13.22 2.62 -16.67
N SER A 200 -13.07 2.69 -17.99
CA SER A 200 -12.13 1.83 -18.73
C SER A 200 -10.66 2.23 -18.56
N PHE A 201 -10.34 3.53 -18.54
CA PHE A 201 -8.97 4.02 -18.68
C PHE A 201 -8.36 4.54 -17.38
N ILE A 202 -9.14 5.16 -16.48
CA ILE A 202 -8.56 5.86 -15.33
C ILE A 202 -8.31 4.91 -14.16
N HIS A 203 -9.06 3.82 -14.03
CA HIS A 203 -8.94 2.96 -12.86
C HIS A 203 -7.55 2.31 -12.69
N ILE A 204 -7.04 1.63 -13.73
CA ILE A 204 -5.77 0.89 -13.65
C ILE A 204 -4.56 1.85 -13.64
N PRO A 205 -4.33 2.68 -14.68
CA PRO A 205 -3.32 3.73 -14.67
C PRO A 205 -3.39 4.64 -13.44
N GLY A 206 -4.59 5.03 -13.00
CA GLY A 206 -4.77 5.88 -11.82
C GLY A 206 -4.31 5.19 -10.52
N THR A 207 -4.59 3.90 -10.35
CA THR A 207 -4.10 3.14 -9.20
C THR A 207 -2.57 3.03 -9.19
N ILE A 208 -1.96 2.81 -10.37
CA ILE A 208 -0.49 2.75 -10.49
C ILE A 208 0.13 4.12 -10.22
N ALA A 209 -0.43 5.19 -10.80
CA ALA A 209 0.02 6.55 -10.56
C ALA A 209 -0.09 6.93 -9.07
N TYR A 210 -1.18 6.55 -8.40
CA TYR A 210 -1.34 6.70 -6.96
C TYR A 210 -0.25 5.94 -6.18
N LEU A 211 0.07 4.69 -6.54
CA LEU A 211 1.12 3.94 -5.86
C LEU A 211 2.51 4.57 -6.06
N VAL A 212 2.81 5.04 -7.28
CA VAL A 212 4.06 5.75 -7.59
C VAL A 212 4.16 7.04 -6.76
N TRP A 213 3.08 7.84 -6.74
CA TRP A 213 3.01 9.09 -5.97
C TRP A 213 3.11 8.84 -4.47
N LEU A 214 2.36 7.86 -3.94
CA LEU A 214 2.37 7.54 -2.52
C LEU A 214 3.75 7.05 -2.08
N TYR A 215 4.40 6.22 -2.89
CA TYR A 215 5.78 5.79 -2.63
C TYR A 215 6.72 6.99 -2.62
N TYR A 216 6.63 7.87 -3.62
CA TYR A 216 7.44 9.08 -3.68
C TYR A 216 7.26 9.95 -2.44
N TYR A 217 6.00 10.22 -2.06
CA TYR A 217 5.66 11.05 -0.91
C TYR A 217 6.13 10.45 0.42
N THR A 218 5.88 9.15 0.63
CA THR A 218 6.16 8.49 1.92
C THR A 218 7.62 8.08 2.08
N THR A 219 8.32 7.81 0.98
CA THR A 219 9.65 7.19 0.99
C THR A 219 10.71 8.10 0.41
N THR A 220 10.51 8.63 -0.81
CA THR A 220 11.55 9.36 -1.53
C THR A 220 11.75 10.76 -0.97
N THR A 221 10.69 11.56 -0.85
CA THR A 221 10.76 12.94 -0.32
C THR A 221 11.31 12.95 1.11
N ASN A 222 10.76 12.10 1.99
CA ASN A 222 11.18 12.04 3.39
C ASN A 222 12.64 11.62 3.54
N ARG A 223 13.18 10.76 2.65
CA ARG A 223 14.62 10.42 2.67
C ARG A 223 15.51 11.63 2.41
N HIS A 224 15.06 12.60 1.61
CA HIS A 224 15.80 13.84 1.37
C HIS A 224 15.74 14.77 2.59
N ASP A 225 14.59 14.85 3.25
CA ASP A 225 14.40 15.66 4.45
C ASP A 225 15.18 15.09 5.64
N ASP A 226 15.14 13.78 5.87
CA ASP A 226 15.91 13.08 6.91
C ASP A 226 17.41 13.36 6.78
N ARG A 227 17.94 13.31 5.56
CA ARG A 227 19.36 13.59 5.31
C ARG A 227 19.71 15.04 5.62
N SER A 228 18.84 15.98 5.28
CA SER A 228 19.04 17.40 5.57
C SER A 228 19.00 17.65 7.08
N PHE A 229 18.03 17.06 7.78
CA PHE A 229 17.89 17.16 9.23
C PHE A 229 19.06 16.51 9.98
N ILE A 230 19.53 15.32 9.57
CA ILE A 230 20.69 14.67 10.19
C ILE A 230 21.96 15.51 9.97
N LYS A 231 22.12 16.10 8.77
CA LYS A 231 23.26 16.98 8.49
C LYS A 231 23.25 18.23 9.37
N GLU A 232 22.07 18.72 9.74
CA GLU A 232 21.90 19.93 10.56
C GLU A 232 21.97 19.64 12.07
N ASN A 233 21.31 18.59 12.53
CA ASN A 233 21.07 18.33 13.96
C ASN A 233 21.85 17.12 14.52
N GLY A 234 22.51 16.33 13.69
CA GLY A 234 23.35 15.20 14.13
C GLY A 234 22.59 13.95 14.60
N TYR A 235 21.26 13.98 14.69
CA TYR A 235 20.40 12.84 15.05
C TYR A 235 19.19 12.73 14.12
N PRO A 236 18.69 11.51 13.86
CA PRO A 236 17.48 11.29 13.06
C PRO A 236 16.22 11.72 13.83
N SER A 237 15.23 12.28 13.12
CA SER A 237 13.94 12.65 13.70
C SER A 237 13.02 11.42 13.84
N CYS A 238 12.44 11.23 15.03
CA CYS A 238 11.57 10.07 15.34
C CYS A 238 10.22 10.10 14.61
N SER A 239 9.73 11.30 14.26
CA SER A 239 8.40 11.48 13.64
C SER A 239 8.30 10.94 12.20
N TYR A 240 9.42 10.79 11.49
CA TYR A 240 9.43 10.44 10.07
C TYR A 240 9.57 8.92 9.79
N ALA A 241 9.94 8.13 10.80
CA ALA A 241 10.08 6.67 10.70
C ALA A 241 8.74 5.94 10.45
N ARG A 242 7.59 6.61 10.56
CA ARG A 242 6.25 6.03 10.33
C ARG A 242 5.81 5.98 8.87
N HIS A 243 6.51 6.64 7.94
CA HIS A 243 5.94 6.92 6.61
C HIS A 243 6.08 5.76 5.60
N PRO A 244 7.20 5.01 5.49
CA PRO A 244 7.27 3.84 4.60
C PRO A 244 6.28 2.73 4.98
N ALA A 245 5.97 2.59 6.28
CA ALA A 245 4.97 1.66 6.78
C ALA A 245 3.57 1.96 6.24
N LEU A 246 3.24 3.24 6.01
CA LEU A 246 1.97 3.65 5.42
C LEU A 246 1.84 3.11 4.00
N TYR A 247 2.84 3.33 3.13
CA TYR A 247 2.82 2.79 1.77
C TYR A 247 2.68 1.27 1.77
N GLN A 248 3.48 0.58 2.59
CA GLN A 248 3.44 -0.87 2.68
C GLN A 248 2.07 -1.37 3.15
N ALA A 249 1.41 -0.68 4.09
CA ALA A 249 0.07 -1.01 4.56
C ALA A 249 -1.00 -0.82 3.47
N ARG A 250 -0.96 0.28 2.71
CA ARG A 250 -1.91 0.50 1.60
C ARG A 250 -1.74 -0.50 0.47
N ARG A 251 -0.50 -0.82 0.11
CA ARG A 251 -0.22 -1.90 -0.84
C ARG A 251 -0.74 -3.26 -0.37
N ARG A 252 -0.50 -3.64 0.90
CA ARG A 252 -1.05 -4.88 1.47
C ARG A 252 -2.58 -4.87 1.49
N THR A 253 -3.18 -3.71 1.76
CA THR A 253 -4.65 -3.53 1.70
C THR A 253 -5.17 -3.85 0.29
N LEU A 254 -4.59 -3.27 -0.76
CA LEU A 254 -4.97 -3.58 -2.16
C LEU A 254 -4.84 -5.07 -2.49
N ALA A 255 -3.75 -5.71 -2.07
CA ALA A 255 -3.53 -7.14 -2.28
C ALA A 255 -4.57 -8.00 -1.55
N LEU A 256 -4.88 -7.66 -0.29
CA LEU A 256 -5.88 -8.38 0.50
C LEU A 256 -7.30 -8.18 -0.06
N CYS A 257 -7.63 -6.97 -0.54
CA CYS A 257 -8.90 -6.71 -1.22
C CYS A 257 -9.07 -7.61 -2.45
N ASN A 258 -8.04 -7.79 -3.28
CA ASN A 258 -8.10 -8.71 -4.42
C ASN A 258 -8.33 -10.16 -4.00
N LEU A 259 -7.66 -10.61 -2.93
CA LEU A 259 -7.84 -11.95 -2.42
C LEU A 259 -9.28 -12.18 -1.90
N LEU A 260 -9.79 -11.25 -1.09
CA LEU A 260 -11.15 -11.31 -0.55
C LEU A 260 -12.21 -11.23 -1.66
N ALA A 261 -11.98 -10.36 -2.66
CA ALA A 261 -12.87 -10.27 -3.81
C ALA A 261 -12.88 -11.57 -4.63
N PHE A 262 -11.72 -12.21 -4.81
CA PHE A 262 -11.62 -13.51 -5.46
C PHE A 262 -12.38 -14.59 -4.69
N VAL A 263 -12.24 -14.64 -3.36
CA VAL A 263 -12.99 -15.55 -2.49
C VAL A 263 -14.49 -15.34 -2.65
N MET A 264 -14.96 -14.10 -2.53
CA MET A 264 -16.38 -13.76 -2.66
C MET A 264 -16.93 -14.14 -4.04
N PHE A 265 -16.22 -13.81 -5.11
CA PHE A 265 -16.58 -14.16 -6.47
C PHE A 265 -16.68 -15.68 -6.68
N THR A 266 -15.79 -16.45 -6.07
CA THR A 266 -15.79 -17.93 -6.17
C THR A 266 -17.03 -18.54 -5.52
N PHE A 267 -17.49 -17.99 -4.40
CA PHE A 267 -18.67 -18.49 -3.69
C PHE A 267 -20.00 -17.92 -4.22
N TRP A 268 -19.99 -16.67 -4.70
CA TRP A 268 -21.19 -15.97 -5.14
C TRP A 268 -20.91 -15.19 -6.44
N PRO A 269 -20.87 -15.85 -7.61
CA PRO A 269 -20.75 -15.15 -8.88
C PRO A 269 -22.03 -14.35 -9.13
N CYS A 270 -21.90 -13.08 -9.52
CA CYS A 270 -23.01 -12.17 -9.80
C CYS A 270 -22.84 -11.53 -11.16
N MET A 271 -23.84 -11.69 -12.03
CA MET A 271 -23.80 -11.15 -13.39
C MET A 271 -24.00 -9.62 -13.39
N PRO A 272 -23.22 -8.84 -14.15
CA PRO A 272 -23.39 -7.39 -14.19
C PRO A 272 -24.70 -6.97 -14.89
N PRO A 273 -25.26 -5.80 -14.54
CA PRO A 273 -26.56 -5.35 -15.06
C PRO A 273 -26.61 -5.28 -16.59
N ARG A 274 -25.56 -4.78 -17.25
CA ARG A 274 -25.50 -4.66 -18.72
C ARG A 274 -25.68 -5.98 -19.49
N LEU A 275 -25.41 -7.13 -18.86
CA LEU A 275 -25.55 -8.45 -19.48
C LEU A 275 -26.93 -9.07 -19.26
N LEU A 276 -27.81 -8.42 -18.50
CA LEU A 276 -29.19 -8.91 -18.28
C LEU A 276 -30.05 -8.80 -19.53
N SER A 277 -29.71 -7.88 -20.43
CA SER A 277 -30.47 -7.60 -21.66
C SER A 277 -30.11 -8.51 -22.84
N ASP A 278 -29.38 -9.61 -22.60
CA ASP A 278 -28.96 -10.56 -23.63
C ASP A 278 -30.17 -11.26 -24.28
N THR A 279 -30.29 -11.14 -25.60
CA THR A 279 -31.40 -11.69 -26.40
C THR A 279 -31.27 -13.17 -26.70
N SER A 280 -30.09 -13.78 -26.47
CA SER A 280 -29.86 -15.20 -26.70
C SER A 280 -30.54 -16.12 -25.68
N VAL A 281 -31.00 -15.56 -24.55
CA VAL A 281 -31.60 -16.30 -23.43
C VAL A 281 -33.12 -16.34 -23.57
N ASN A 282 -33.65 -17.52 -23.89
CA ASN A 282 -35.08 -17.75 -24.02
C ASN A 282 -35.74 -18.15 -22.68
N GLY A 283 -37.05 -17.93 -22.57
CA GLY A 283 -37.87 -18.30 -21.41
C GLY A 283 -38.18 -17.13 -20.46
N SER A 284 -39.00 -17.40 -19.44
CA SER A 284 -39.53 -16.38 -18.51
C SER A 284 -38.45 -15.62 -17.74
N VAL A 285 -37.34 -16.30 -17.41
CA VAL A 285 -36.19 -15.66 -16.74
C VAL A 285 -35.48 -14.67 -17.66
N GLY A 286 -35.37 -14.98 -18.96
CA GLY A 286 -34.78 -14.09 -19.95
C GLY A 286 -35.68 -12.88 -20.24
N GLU A 287 -37.00 -13.08 -20.26
CA GLU A 287 -37.98 -11.97 -20.38
C GLU A 287 -37.93 -11.04 -19.17
N LEU A 288 -37.92 -11.58 -17.94
CA LEU A 288 -37.78 -10.79 -16.72
C LEU A 288 -36.44 -10.04 -16.66
N SER A 289 -35.35 -10.65 -17.10
CA SER A 289 -34.04 -9.98 -17.12
C SER A 289 -34.04 -8.80 -18.09
N ARG A 290 -34.68 -8.96 -19.27
CA ARG A 290 -34.80 -7.91 -20.28
C ARG A 290 -35.78 -6.80 -19.89
N SER A 291 -36.80 -7.08 -19.07
CA SER A 291 -37.77 -6.06 -18.66
C SER A 291 -37.16 -4.91 -17.87
N TYR A 292 -35.98 -5.11 -17.25
CA TYR A 292 -35.25 -4.05 -16.55
C TYR A 292 -34.56 -3.04 -17.48
N GLY A 293 -34.33 -3.37 -18.76
CA GLY A 293 -33.92 -2.40 -19.78
C GLY A 293 -32.48 -1.89 -19.72
N PHE A 294 -31.55 -2.56 -19.03
CA PHE A 294 -30.14 -2.15 -18.97
C PHE A 294 -29.47 -2.12 -20.35
N VAL A 295 -28.56 -1.17 -20.58
CA VAL A 295 -27.85 -1.00 -21.87
C VAL A 295 -26.34 -1.16 -21.67
N ASP A 296 -25.67 -1.93 -22.54
CA ASP A 296 -24.19 -2.00 -22.56
C ASP A 296 -23.60 -0.84 -23.37
N THR A 297 -23.10 0.17 -22.67
CA THR A 297 -22.47 1.35 -23.28
C THR A 297 -20.96 1.25 -23.45
N VAL A 298 -20.30 0.32 -22.73
CA VAL A 298 -18.84 0.20 -22.73
C VAL A 298 -18.34 -0.66 -23.88
N ARG A 299 -19.10 -1.70 -24.26
CA ARG A 299 -18.74 -2.65 -25.32
C ARG A 299 -19.60 -2.54 -26.57
N GLY A 300 -20.56 -1.61 -26.59
CA GLY A 300 -21.36 -1.30 -27.78
C GLY A 300 -20.53 -0.72 -28.94
N VAL A 301 -21.20 -0.49 -30.07
CA VAL A 301 -20.61 -0.08 -31.37
C VAL A 301 -19.75 1.20 -31.29
N ASN A 302 -20.01 2.07 -30.30
CA ASN A 302 -19.26 3.31 -30.01
C ASN A 302 -18.59 3.32 -28.61
N GLY A 303 -18.42 2.16 -27.98
CA GLY A 303 -17.94 2.04 -26.60
C GLY A 303 -16.45 2.37 -26.41
N ALA A 304 -16.08 2.91 -25.24
CA ALA A 304 -14.68 3.14 -24.86
C ALA A 304 -14.06 1.86 -24.28
N SER A 305 -13.95 0.82 -25.09
CA SER A 305 -13.44 -0.48 -24.64
C SER A 305 -11.93 -0.42 -24.37
N SER A 306 -11.50 -0.85 -23.18
CA SER A 306 -10.09 -0.99 -22.79
C SER A 306 -9.56 -2.38 -23.14
N VAL A 307 -8.27 -2.49 -23.46
CA VAL A 307 -7.58 -3.78 -23.73
C VAL A 307 -7.69 -4.72 -22.54
N TRP A 308 -7.63 -4.16 -21.34
CA TRP A 308 -7.66 -4.91 -20.10
C TRP A 308 -9.07 -5.43 -19.78
N THR A 309 -10.13 -4.77 -20.28
CA THR A 309 -11.53 -5.22 -20.15
C THR A 309 -12.01 -6.12 -21.31
N GLN A 310 -11.30 -6.14 -22.44
CA GLN A 310 -11.60 -7.00 -23.62
C GLN A 310 -10.80 -8.31 -23.68
N ASN A 311 -9.84 -8.54 -22.78
CA ASN A 311 -9.04 -9.76 -22.82
C ASN A 311 -9.95 -11.01 -22.75
N ARG A 312 -9.68 -12.05 -23.55
CA ARG A 312 -10.48 -13.29 -23.62
C ARG A 312 -10.52 -14.05 -22.28
N PHE A 313 -9.60 -13.71 -21.38
CA PHE A 313 -9.53 -14.21 -19.99
C PHE A 313 -10.26 -13.31 -18.99
N CYS A 314 -10.98 -12.27 -19.47
CA CYS A 314 -11.77 -11.41 -18.62
C CYS A 314 -13.15 -12.05 -18.36
N ASN A 315 -13.35 -12.68 -17.20
CA ASN A 315 -14.67 -13.13 -16.76
C ASN A 315 -15.65 -11.96 -16.74
N GLN A 316 -16.60 -12.00 -17.66
CA GLN A 316 -17.56 -10.93 -17.89
C GLN A 316 -18.73 -10.97 -16.89
N TYR A 317 -18.84 -12.06 -16.12
CA TYR A 317 -19.95 -12.34 -15.19
C TYR A 317 -19.59 -12.13 -13.73
N ALA A 318 -18.56 -11.33 -13.44
CA ALA A 318 -18.05 -11.06 -12.09
C ALA A 318 -18.27 -9.58 -11.72
N ALA A 319 -19.51 -9.22 -11.36
CA ALA A 319 -19.88 -7.87 -10.93
C ALA A 319 -19.64 -7.65 -9.43
N MET A 320 -19.99 -8.63 -8.58
CA MET A 320 -19.82 -8.52 -7.15
C MET A 320 -18.52 -9.20 -6.69
N PRO A 321 -17.68 -8.56 -5.87
CA PRO A 321 -17.75 -7.18 -5.37
C PRO A 321 -17.11 -6.15 -6.31
N SER A 322 -17.50 -4.87 -6.21
CA SER A 322 -16.89 -3.81 -7.02
C SER A 322 -15.50 -3.40 -6.50
N LEU A 323 -14.45 -4.00 -7.06
CA LEU A 323 -13.07 -3.60 -6.79
C LEU A 323 -12.74 -2.19 -7.30
N HIS A 324 -13.40 -1.75 -8.38
CA HIS A 324 -13.28 -0.38 -8.89
C HIS A 324 -13.58 0.64 -7.78
N PHE A 325 -14.72 0.46 -7.13
CA PHE A 325 -15.14 1.31 -6.02
C PHE A 325 -14.33 1.05 -4.74
N GLY A 326 -14.05 -0.20 -4.39
CA GLY A 326 -13.26 -0.52 -3.19
C GLY A 326 -11.86 0.13 -3.22
N TYR A 327 -11.19 0.12 -4.37
CA TYR A 327 -9.89 0.76 -4.53
C TYR A 327 -9.98 2.28 -4.50
N SER A 328 -10.97 2.86 -5.19
CA SER A 328 -11.14 4.31 -5.20
C SER A 328 -11.47 4.86 -3.82
N LEU A 329 -12.23 4.11 -3.02
CA LEU A 329 -12.51 4.40 -1.62
C LEU A 329 -11.22 4.36 -0.77
N MET A 330 -10.42 3.31 -0.90
CA MET A 330 -9.13 3.19 -0.20
C MET A 330 -8.18 4.36 -0.56
N ILE A 331 -8.07 4.68 -1.85
CA ILE A 331 -7.27 5.81 -2.35
C ILE A 331 -7.80 7.12 -1.77
N GLY A 332 -9.11 7.33 -1.84
CA GLY A 332 -9.78 8.52 -1.31
C GLY A 332 -9.50 8.73 0.17
N ILE A 333 -9.76 7.70 1.00
CA ILE A 333 -9.50 7.73 2.44
C ILE A 333 -8.01 7.96 2.73
N THR A 334 -7.10 7.36 1.95
CA THR A 334 -5.66 7.58 2.14
C THR A 334 -5.28 9.03 1.87
N ILE A 335 -5.79 9.64 0.80
CA ILE A 335 -5.53 11.05 0.48
C ILE A 335 -6.12 11.95 1.57
N MET A 336 -7.33 11.67 2.06
CA MET A 336 -7.94 12.43 3.16
C MET A 336 -7.12 12.34 4.45
N THR A 337 -6.50 11.19 4.72
CA THR A 337 -5.82 10.91 6.00
C THR A 337 -4.30 11.09 5.93
N ILE A 338 -3.76 11.51 4.79
CA ILE A 338 -2.32 11.66 4.62
C ILE A 338 -1.77 12.70 5.60
N PRO A 339 -0.66 12.40 6.32
CA PRO A 339 -0.05 13.36 7.23
C PRO A 339 0.59 14.48 6.42
N LEU A 340 0.05 15.70 6.51
CA LEU A 340 0.63 16.89 5.88
C LEU A 340 1.71 17.48 6.78
N SER A 341 2.89 17.76 6.25
CA SER A 341 3.97 18.41 7.01
C SER A 341 3.58 19.85 7.38
N SER A 342 3.47 20.14 8.67
CA SER A 342 3.16 21.48 9.20
C SER A 342 4.27 22.52 8.97
N GLN A 343 5.43 22.12 8.45
CA GLN A 343 6.57 23.02 8.22
C GLN A 343 6.38 24.01 7.06
N GLN A 344 5.33 23.85 6.24
CA GLN A 344 4.99 24.82 5.20
C GLN A 344 4.14 26.00 5.71
N HIS A 345 3.98 26.15 7.03
CA HIS A 345 3.41 27.33 7.68
C HIS A 345 4.38 28.51 7.86
N ARG A 346 5.55 28.49 7.21
CA ARG A 346 6.34 29.72 6.95
C ARG A 346 6.07 30.28 5.55
N SER A 347 4.81 30.44 5.18
CA SER A 347 4.45 31.40 4.13
C SER A 347 4.07 32.69 4.85
N GLY A 348 4.91 33.72 4.69
CA GLY A 348 4.87 34.94 5.48
C GLY A 348 3.48 35.57 5.57
N SER A 349 2.91 35.57 6.77
CA SER A 349 1.93 36.57 7.14
C SER A 349 2.68 37.84 7.49
N LEU A 350 2.87 38.72 6.51
CA LEU A 350 3.23 40.12 6.73
C LEU A 350 2.05 40.92 7.34
N LEU A 351 1.01 40.24 7.83
CA LEU A 351 -0.25 40.80 8.28
C LEU A 351 -0.69 40.25 9.64
N SER A 352 0.23 39.70 10.44
CA SER A 352 -0.06 39.26 11.82
C SER A 352 0.01 40.37 12.87
N HIS A 353 0.11 41.65 12.46
CA HIS A 353 0.18 42.80 13.36
C HIS A 353 -1.11 43.60 13.50
N LEU A 354 -2.24 43.11 12.98
CA LEU A 354 -3.55 43.67 13.31
C LEU A 354 -4.18 42.86 14.45
N ASN A 355 -3.86 43.28 15.68
CA ASN A 355 -4.52 42.87 16.91
C ASN A 355 -6.03 43.15 16.81
N PHE A 356 -6.83 42.10 16.66
CA PHE A 356 -8.27 42.17 16.94
C PHE A 356 -8.56 41.36 18.20
N SER A 357 -8.02 41.82 19.33
CA SER A 357 -8.40 41.32 20.66
C SER A 357 -9.62 42.10 21.15
N LEU A 358 -10.77 41.84 20.55
CA LEU A 358 -12.07 42.23 21.10
C LEU A 358 -13.07 41.16 20.65
N PHE A 359 -13.82 40.59 21.60
CA PHE A 359 -14.67 39.40 21.51
C PHE A 359 -13.99 38.06 21.86
N GLY A 360 -13.83 37.86 23.16
CA GLY A 360 -13.72 36.53 23.76
C GLY A 360 -15.07 35.82 23.74
N LEU A 361 -15.30 35.00 22.72
CA LEU A 361 -16.07 33.74 22.74
C LEU A 361 -16.05 33.16 21.32
N ALA A 362 -14.97 32.50 20.92
CA ALA A 362 -14.95 31.74 19.68
C ALA A 362 -14.22 30.43 19.92
N SER A 363 -14.96 29.33 19.87
CA SER A 363 -14.43 27.98 19.73
C SER A 363 -13.28 28.01 18.72
N LYS A 364 -12.09 27.61 19.15
CA LYS A 364 -10.90 27.53 18.31
C LYS A 364 -11.03 26.36 17.33
N ILE A 365 -11.99 26.48 16.39
CA ILE A 365 -12.06 25.64 15.20
C ILE A 365 -10.96 26.18 14.30
N ASP A 366 -9.75 25.64 14.46
CA ASP A 366 -8.66 25.90 13.54
C ASP A 366 -9.14 25.47 12.15
N ARG A 367 -9.37 26.44 11.27
CA ARG A 367 -9.84 26.16 9.90
C ARG A 367 -8.83 25.20 9.26
N PRO A 368 -9.29 24.11 8.63
CA PRO A 368 -8.38 23.20 7.97
C PRO A 368 -7.56 23.97 6.93
N SER A 369 -6.23 23.76 6.92
CA SER A 369 -5.34 24.30 5.89
C SER A 369 -5.94 24.05 4.50
N TRP A 370 -5.77 24.98 3.55
CA TRP A 370 -6.24 24.82 2.17
C TRP A 370 -5.79 23.48 1.57
N GLN A 371 -4.57 23.04 1.90
CA GLN A 371 -4.05 21.72 1.51
C GLN A 371 -4.89 20.56 2.04
N ARG A 372 -5.36 20.65 3.29
CA ARG A 372 -6.25 19.65 3.90
C ARG A 372 -7.63 19.66 3.24
N ILE A 373 -8.17 20.84 2.95
CA ILE A 373 -9.43 20.99 2.21
C ILE A 373 -9.31 20.36 0.83
N THR A 374 -8.22 20.61 0.10
CA THR A 374 -7.96 19.97 -1.20
C THR A 374 -7.88 18.45 -1.08
N CYS A 375 -7.17 17.92 -0.08
CA CYS A 375 -7.09 16.47 0.16
C CYS A 375 -8.46 15.85 0.45
N ILE A 376 -9.29 16.51 1.27
CA ILE A 376 -10.65 16.06 1.57
C ILE A 376 -11.50 16.08 0.29
N SER A 377 -11.48 17.18 -0.45
CA SER A 377 -12.24 17.34 -1.69
C SER A 377 -11.86 16.28 -2.72
N LEU A 378 -10.57 16.07 -2.99
CA LEU A 378 -10.08 15.02 -3.89
C LEU A 378 -10.44 13.63 -3.39
N GLY A 379 -10.28 13.39 -2.08
CA GLY A 379 -10.56 12.12 -1.47
C GLY A 379 -12.04 11.72 -1.52
N VAL A 380 -12.97 12.67 -1.51
CA VAL A 380 -14.41 12.43 -1.64
C VAL A 380 -14.81 12.34 -3.11
N THR A 381 -14.33 13.27 -3.93
CA THR A 381 -14.71 13.38 -5.34
C THR A 381 -14.31 12.14 -6.12
N TYR A 382 -13.11 11.59 -5.90
CA TYR A 382 -12.63 10.45 -6.66
C TYR A 382 -13.49 9.18 -6.51
N PRO A 383 -13.74 8.63 -5.30
CA PRO A 383 -14.61 7.47 -5.15
C PRO A 383 -16.04 7.73 -5.60
N PHE A 384 -16.56 8.95 -5.41
CA PHE A 384 -17.88 9.34 -5.89
C PHE A 384 -17.99 9.31 -7.42
N MET A 385 -16.99 9.85 -8.12
CA MET A 385 -16.92 9.79 -9.59
C MET A 385 -16.85 8.35 -10.10
N ILE A 386 -16.10 7.47 -9.41
CA ILE A 386 -16.05 6.04 -9.77
C ILE A 386 -17.39 5.35 -9.51
N LEU A 387 -18.09 5.66 -8.42
CA LEU A 387 -19.43 5.12 -8.13
C LEU A 387 -20.43 5.48 -9.24
N ILE A 388 -20.45 6.75 -9.64
CA ILE A 388 -21.28 7.21 -10.76
C ILE A 388 -20.91 6.45 -12.03
N ALA A 389 -19.62 6.33 -12.33
CA ALA A 389 -19.17 5.68 -13.55
C ALA A 389 -19.58 4.21 -13.62
N ILE A 390 -19.45 3.44 -12.53
CA ILE A 390 -19.80 2.00 -12.55
C ILE A 390 -21.30 1.75 -12.69
N ILE A 391 -22.14 2.63 -12.13
CA ILE A 391 -23.61 2.53 -12.22
C ILE A 391 -24.09 3.02 -13.59
N ALA A 392 -23.63 4.20 -14.02
CA ALA A 392 -24.01 4.79 -15.31
C ALA A 392 -23.69 3.88 -16.51
N THR A 393 -22.61 3.11 -16.40
CA THR A 393 -22.19 2.16 -17.43
C THR A 393 -22.80 0.76 -17.28
N ALA A 394 -23.74 0.58 -16.33
CA ALA A 394 -24.37 -0.69 -15.97
C ALA A 394 -23.35 -1.83 -15.74
N ASN A 395 -22.18 -1.50 -15.18
CA ASN A 395 -21.16 -2.49 -14.87
C ASN A 395 -21.37 -3.14 -13.50
N HIS A 396 -21.99 -2.43 -12.57
CA HIS A 396 -22.19 -2.84 -11.19
C HIS A 396 -23.54 -2.33 -10.67
N PHE A 397 -24.14 -3.10 -9.76
CA PHE A 397 -25.26 -2.66 -8.93
C PHE A 397 -24.77 -1.79 -7.77
N ILE A 398 -25.66 -1.05 -7.10
CA ILE A 398 -25.33 -0.26 -5.92
C ILE A 398 -24.83 -1.17 -4.78
N LEU A 399 -25.44 -2.34 -4.58
CA LEU A 399 -24.98 -3.29 -3.59
C LEU A 399 -23.60 -3.89 -3.90
N ASP A 400 -23.18 -3.93 -5.17
CA ASP A 400 -21.81 -4.35 -5.52
C ASP A 400 -20.78 -3.34 -4.97
N ALA A 401 -21.11 -2.04 -5.00
CA ALA A 401 -20.28 -0.99 -4.43
C ALA A 401 -20.22 -1.10 -2.91
N LEU A 402 -21.35 -1.38 -2.25
CA LEU A 402 -21.38 -1.64 -0.81
C LEU A 402 -20.51 -2.86 -0.43
N ALA A 403 -20.64 -3.97 -1.15
CA ALA A 403 -19.79 -5.15 -0.96
C ALA A 403 -18.30 -4.81 -1.15
N GLY A 404 -17.98 -3.99 -2.16
CA GLY A 404 -16.63 -3.47 -2.38
C GLY A 404 -16.10 -2.62 -1.22
N ALA A 405 -16.94 -1.78 -0.63
CA ALA A 405 -16.59 -0.98 0.55
C ALA A 405 -16.32 -1.85 1.79
N ILE A 406 -17.16 -2.86 2.02
CA ILE A 406 -17.00 -3.83 3.11
C ILE A 406 -15.68 -4.58 2.96
N ILE A 407 -15.37 -5.08 1.76
CA ILE A 407 -14.09 -5.75 1.49
C ILE A 407 -12.92 -4.80 1.66
N CYS A 408 -13.05 -3.55 1.24
CA CYS A 408 -12.03 -2.53 1.47
C CYS A 408 -11.78 -2.33 2.97
N ALA A 409 -12.83 -2.29 3.80
CA ALA A 409 -12.70 -2.15 5.25
C ALA A 409 -11.99 -3.35 5.89
N PHE A 410 -12.39 -4.58 5.53
CA PHE A 410 -11.69 -5.80 5.96
C PHE A 410 -10.23 -5.83 5.50
N GLY A 411 -9.97 -5.42 4.25
CA GLY A 411 -8.62 -5.27 3.72
C GLY A 411 -7.79 -4.29 4.55
N TRP A 412 -8.37 -3.14 4.89
CA TRP A 412 -7.71 -2.06 5.62
C TRP A 412 -7.31 -2.49 7.03
N TRP A 413 -8.19 -3.14 7.77
CA TRP A 413 -7.91 -3.60 9.14
C TRP A 413 -7.12 -4.91 9.18
N GLY A 414 -7.36 -5.82 8.21
CA GLY A 414 -6.77 -7.15 8.16
C GLY A 414 -5.43 -7.25 7.44
N ASN A 415 -4.92 -6.15 6.83
CA ASN A 415 -3.71 -6.21 6.00
C ASN A 415 -2.46 -6.77 6.71
N SER A 416 -2.43 -6.74 8.04
CA SER A 416 -1.34 -7.30 8.86
C SER A 416 -1.20 -8.82 8.73
N VAL A 417 -2.27 -9.54 8.36
CA VAL A 417 -2.22 -10.99 8.13
C VAL A 417 -1.20 -11.35 7.04
N LEU A 418 -1.03 -10.48 6.04
CA LEU A 418 -0.03 -10.71 4.98
C LEU A 418 1.42 -10.60 5.48
N LEU A 419 1.67 -10.07 6.68
CA LEU A 419 3.01 -10.09 7.30
C LEU A 419 3.45 -11.51 7.70
N ASN A 420 2.51 -12.44 7.84
CA ASN A 420 2.82 -13.86 8.04
C ASN A 420 3.54 -14.49 6.85
N LEU A 421 3.55 -13.83 5.69
CA LEU A 421 4.29 -14.25 4.50
C LEU A 421 5.73 -13.72 4.47
N LEU A 422 6.15 -12.90 5.43
CA LEU A 422 7.54 -12.41 5.51
C LEU A 422 8.58 -13.53 5.63
N PRO A 423 8.35 -14.64 6.37
CA PRO A 423 9.25 -15.77 6.35
C PRO A 423 9.43 -16.36 4.95
N LEU A 424 8.33 -16.53 4.21
CA LEU A 424 8.38 -17.03 2.83
C LEU A 424 9.14 -16.06 1.92
N GLU A 425 8.94 -14.76 2.11
CA GLU A 425 9.71 -13.72 1.41
C GLU A 425 11.21 -13.83 1.70
N ASP A 426 11.61 -14.01 2.96
CA ASP A 426 13.03 -14.17 3.33
C ASP A 426 13.66 -15.40 2.66
N TYR A 427 12.95 -16.53 2.65
CA TYR A 427 13.40 -17.74 1.94
C TYR A 427 13.49 -17.54 0.43
N LEU A 428 12.53 -16.83 -0.18
CA LEU A 428 12.56 -16.52 -1.61
C LEU A 428 13.79 -15.68 -1.97
N PHE A 429 14.06 -14.60 -1.23
CA PHE A 429 15.24 -13.76 -1.44
C PHE A 429 16.54 -14.53 -1.16
N TRP A 430 16.53 -15.47 -0.21
CA TRP A 430 17.66 -16.36 0.03
C TRP A 430 17.95 -17.29 -1.15
N ILE A 431 16.92 -17.94 -1.71
CA ILE A 431 17.02 -18.82 -2.90
C ILE A 431 17.50 -18.03 -4.11
N LEU A 432 16.94 -16.85 -4.34
CA LEU A 432 17.36 -15.95 -5.41
C LEU A 432 18.75 -15.35 -5.17
N LYS A 433 19.31 -15.52 -3.96
CA LYS A 433 20.57 -14.94 -3.51
C LYS A 433 20.60 -13.42 -3.71
N THR A 434 19.54 -12.75 -3.28
CA THR A 434 19.33 -11.31 -3.44
C THR A 434 18.92 -10.68 -2.10
N HIS A 435 19.24 -9.41 -1.90
CA HIS A 435 18.88 -8.68 -0.69
C HIS A 435 17.91 -7.55 -1.01
N LYS A 436 16.77 -7.53 -0.32
CA LYS A 436 15.81 -6.43 -0.37
C LYS A 436 16.35 -5.23 0.41
N PRO A 437 16.37 -4.01 -0.16
CA PRO A 437 16.82 -2.83 0.56
C PRO A 437 15.89 -2.56 1.75
N GLU A 438 16.40 -2.76 2.97
CA GLU A 438 15.67 -2.41 4.18
C GLU A 438 15.67 -0.89 4.36
N GLN A 439 14.50 -0.29 4.24
CA GLN A 439 14.30 1.14 4.48
C GLN A 439 14.16 1.34 5.98
N GLY A 440 15.30 1.56 6.64
CA GLY A 440 15.43 2.18 7.96
C GLY A 440 14.30 1.90 8.94
N SER A 441 13.99 0.63 9.22
CA SER A 441 13.31 0.30 10.47
C SER A 441 14.42 0.12 11.49
N VAL A 442 14.87 1.23 12.09
CA VAL A 442 15.46 1.12 13.42
C VAL A 442 14.41 0.38 14.23
N HIS A 443 14.79 -0.78 14.77
CA HIS A 443 13.95 -1.61 15.61
C HIS A 443 13.50 -0.80 16.84
N LEU A 444 12.47 0.03 16.69
CA LEU A 444 11.66 0.42 17.83
C LEU A 444 10.84 -0.83 18.14
N ARG A 445 11.34 -1.63 19.09
CA ARG A 445 10.48 -2.51 19.89
C ARG A 445 9.23 -1.70 20.23
N PRO A 446 8.03 -2.28 20.18
CA PRO A 446 6.91 -1.68 20.89
C PRO A 446 7.39 -1.55 22.34
N LEU A 447 7.50 -0.32 22.83
CA LEU A 447 7.52 -0.09 24.27
C LEU A 447 6.17 -0.62 24.73
N PHE A 448 6.17 -1.86 25.20
CA PHE A 448 5.05 -2.41 25.92
C PHE A 448 4.85 -1.52 27.13
N VAL A 449 3.65 -0.96 27.20
CA VAL A 449 3.06 -0.33 28.36
C VAL A 449 3.23 -1.31 29.53
N TYR A 450 4.17 -1.03 30.41
CA TYR A 450 4.16 -1.54 31.77
C TYR A 450 3.39 -0.48 32.57
N GLY A 451 2.07 -0.58 32.53
CA GLY A 451 1.23 0.05 33.54
C GLY A 451 1.08 -0.97 34.64
N ASP A 452 2.03 -0.98 35.58
CA ASP A 452 1.74 -1.55 36.89
C ASP A 452 0.91 -0.52 37.65
N SER A 453 -0.12 -1.06 38.28
CA SER A 453 -0.88 -0.56 39.44
C SER A 453 -0.41 0.75 40.05
N ASP A 454 -1.31 1.74 40.09
CA ASP A 454 -1.84 2.31 41.34
C ASP A 454 -2.75 3.50 40.98
N GLU A 455 -4.06 3.30 41.06
CA GLU A 455 -5.05 4.27 41.57
C GLU A 455 -6.47 3.71 41.39
N GLU A 456 -6.78 2.75 42.25
CA GLU A 456 -8.13 2.43 42.65
C GLU A 456 -8.60 3.51 43.66
N HIS A 457 -9.26 4.58 43.19
CA HIS A 457 -10.32 5.33 43.91
C HIS A 457 -10.68 6.67 43.26
N ALA A 458 -11.89 6.73 42.68
CA ALA A 458 -12.88 7.83 42.76
C ALA A 458 -13.97 7.57 41.70
N MET A 459 -14.93 6.68 41.97
CA MET A 459 -16.28 7.02 42.42
C MET A 459 -17.03 8.06 41.57
N MET A 460 -18.07 7.55 40.91
CA MET A 460 -19.37 8.17 40.61
C MET A 460 -19.39 9.66 40.23
N LEU A 461 -19.64 9.93 38.94
CA LEU A 461 -20.85 10.62 38.45
C LEU A 461 -20.88 10.62 36.92
#